data_AF-A0A0A3YQ30-F1
#
_entry.id   AF-A0A0A3YQ30-F1
#
_cell.length_a   1.000
_cell.length_b   1.000
_cell.length_c   1.000
_cell.angle_alpha   90.00
_cell.angle_beta   90.00
_cell.angle_gamma   90.00
#
_symmetry.space_group_name_H-M   'P 1'
#
loop_
_entity.id
_entity.type
_entity.pdbx_description
1 polymer ?
#
loop_
_entity_poly.entity_id
_entity_poly.type
_entity_poly.pdbx_seq_one_letter_code
_entity_poly.pdbx_strand_id
1 'polypeptide(L)'
;MIMNMLDDMEFQVAKLELGRRDVLVVRTERQLTSVMTAELRAQLERRLDLQGRVLIVDPAVELAVISRGEAKKLLDKREEA
;
A
#
# COMPACT_ATOMS: atom_id res chain seq x y z
N MET A 1 -26.50 -13.30 2.38
CA MET A 1 -26.01 -11.92 2.52
C MET A 1 -24.59 -12.01 3.05
N ILE A 2 -23.59 -11.66 2.25
CA ILE A 2 -22.21 -11.58 2.74
C ILE A 2 -22.13 -10.28 3.53
N MET A 3 -22.09 -10.41 4.86
CA MET A 3 -21.93 -9.30 5.79
C MET A 3 -20.58 -8.66 5.49
N ASN A 4 -20.60 -7.41 5.05
CA ASN A 4 -19.45 -6.72 4.49
C ASN A 4 -18.54 -6.30 5.65
N MET A 5 -17.68 -7.20 6.12
CA MET A 5 -16.76 -7.03 7.28
C MET A 5 -15.80 -5.81 7.16
N LEU A 6 -15.80 -5.10 6.03
CA LEU A 6 -15.01 -3.89 5.79
C LEU A 6 -15.73 -2.60 6.18
N ASP A 7 -17.06 -2.60 6.35
CA ASP A 7 -17.82 -1.39 6.71
C ASP A 7 -17.56 -0.96 8.17
N ASP A 8 -17.12 -1.88 9.04
CA ASP A 8 -16.76 -1.62 10.45
C ASP A 8 -15.30 -1.18 10.64
N MET A 9 -14.54 -0.95 9.57
CA MET A 9 -13.16 -0.48 9.69
C MET A 9 -13.11 1.05 9.75
N GLU A 10 -12.78 1.62 10.91
CA GLU A 10 -12.39 3.02 11.02
C GLU A 10 -11.02 3.24 10.34
N PHE A 11 -10.94 4.16 9.39
CA PHE A 11 -9.69 4.55 8.74
C PHE A 11 -9.45 6.05 8.86
N GLN A 12 -8.26 6.42 9.34
CA GLN A 12 -7.77 7.79 9.33
C GLN A 12 -7.07 8.04 7.99
N VAL A 13 -7.69 8.86 7.13
CA VAL A 13 -7.10 9.27 5.85
C VAL A 13 -6.57 10.69 6.01
N ALA A 14 -5.25 10.83 6.09
CA ALA A 14 -4.63 12.13 5.85
C ALA A 14 -4.95 12.54 4.40
N LYS A 15 -5.57 13.71 4.21
CA LYS A 15 -5.84 14.26 2.87
C LYS A 15 -4.52 14.74 2.26
N LEU A 16 -3.73 13.78 1.80
CA LEU A 16 -2.56 14.00 0.98
C LEU A 16 -3.07 14.24 -0.45
N GLU A 17 -2.86 15.42 -1.00
CA GLU A 17 -3.03 15.62 -2.44
C GLU A 17 -1.96 14.78 -3.14
N LEU A 18 -2.35 13.60 -3.60
CA LEU A 18 -1.47 12.74 -4.38
C LEU A 18 -1.36 13.31 -5.79
N GLY A 19 -0.15 13.68 -6.17
CA GLY A 19 0.17 14.05 -7.55
C GLY A 19 -0.11 12.89 -8.52
N ARG A 20 -0.10 13.20 -9.82
CA ARG A 20 -0.38 12.20 -10.88
C ARG A 20 0.55 10.98 -10.89
N ARG A 21 1.72 11.07 -10.26
CA ARG A 21 2.73 10.01 -10.21
C ARG A 21 2.88 9.40 -8.82
N ASP A 22 2.13 9.89 -7.85
CA ASP A 22 2.25 9.42 -6.48
C ASP A 22 1.51 8.10 -6.34
N VAL A 23 2.07 7.25 -5.49
CA VAL A 23 1.53 5.94 -5.12
C VAL A 23 1.08 6.03 -3.66
N LEU A 24 -0.15 5.62 -3.40
CA LEU A 24 -0.65 5.47 -2.04
C LEU A 24 -0.14 4.15 -1.46
N VAL A 25 0.64 4.23 -0.40
CA VAL A 25 1.09 3.05 0.36
C VAL A 25 0.23 2.95 1.61
N VAL A 26 -0.50 1.84 1.76
CA VAL A 26 -1.35 1.56 2.92
C VAL A 26 -0.73 0.41 3.70
N ARG A 27 -0.35 0.67 4.95
CA ARG A 27 0.07 -0.36 5.89
C ARG A 27 -1.13 -0.78 6.74
N THR A 28 -1.40 -2.07 6.81
CA THR A 28 -2.47 -2.61 7.64
C THR A 28 -1.93 -2.99 9.01
N GLU A 29 -2.73 -2.82 10.06
CA GLU A 29 -2.34 -3.21 11.43
C GLU A 29 -2.31 -4.73 11.64
N ARG A 30 -3.10 -5.44 10.82
CA ARG A 30 -3.21 -6.90 10.83
C ARG A 30 -2.97 -7.45 9.44
N GLN A 31 -2.52 -8.71 9.41
CA GLN A 31 -2.37 -9.44 8.17
C GLN A 31 -3.75 -9.65 7.54
N LEU A 32 -3.87 -9.29 6.26
CA LEU A 32 -5.07 -9.49 5.48
C LEU A 32 -4.92 -10.73 4.59
N THR A 33 -6.02 -11.41 4.32
CA THR A 33 -6.02 -12.46 3.29
C THR A 33 -5.83 -11.84 1.91
N SER A 34 -5.43 -12.63 0.91
CA SER A 34 -5.28 -12.16 -0.47
C SER A 34 -6.56 -11.55 -1.04
N VAL A 35 -7.72 -12.11 -0.67
CA VAL A 35 -9.05 -11.62 -1.10
C VAL A 35 -9.34 -10.25 -0.48
N MET A 36 -9.18 -10.11 0.84
CA MET A 36 -9.37 -8.83 1.54
C MET A 36 -8.40 -7.75 1.04
N THR A 37 -7.16 -8.14 0.72
CA THR A 37 -6.15 -7.24 0.18
C THR A 37 -6.53 -6.71 -1.21
N ALA A 38 -7.00 -7.60 -2.10
CA ALA A 38 -7.46 -7.22 -3.43
C ALA A 38 -8.69 -6.31 -3.37
N GLU A 39 -9.63 -6.61 -2.47
CA GLU A 39 -10.84 -5.82 -2.27
C GLU A 39 -10.51 -4.42 -1.72
N LEU A 40 -9.71 -4.33 -0.66
CA LEU A 40 -9.26 -3.06 -0.08
C LEU A 40 -8.55 -2.19 -1.14
N ARG A 41 -7.64 -2.77 -1.92
CA ARG A 41 -6.97 -2.08 -3.03
C ARG A 41 -8.00 -1.52 -4.02
N ALA A 42 -8.90 -2.37 -4.51
CA ALA A 42 -9.88 -1.96 -5.52
C ALA A 42 -10.85 -0.87 -5.01
N GLN A 43 -11.17 -0.86 -3.71
CA GLN A 43 -11.99 0.20 -3.11
C GLN A 43 -11.24 1.53 -3.04
N LEU A 44 -9.98 1.51 -2.61
CA LEU A 44 -9.15 2.72 -2.52
C LEU A 44 -8.86 3.32 -3.89
N GLU A 45 -8.51 2.49 -4.87
CA GLU A 45 -8.27 2.92 -6.25
C GLU A 45 -9.50 3.63 -6.84
N ARG A 46 -10.70 3.08 -6.61
CA ARG A 46 -11.96 3.67 -7.10
C ARG A 46 -12.34 4.95 -6.38
N ARG A 47 -12.22 5.00 -5.05
CA ARG A 47 -12.65 6.17 -4.25
C ARG A 47 -11.73 7.37 -4.39
N LEU A 48 -10.45 7.12 -4.70
CA LEU A 48 -9.41 8.16 -4.74
C LEU A 48 -8.89 8.44 -6.16
N ASP A 49 -9.44 7.79 -7.19
CA ASP A 49 -8.96 7.89 -8.58
C ASP A 49 -7.47 7.54 -8.73
N LEU A 50 -7.07 6.44 -8.08
CA LEU A 50 -5.68 5.97 -8.00
C LEU A 50 -5.48 4.64 -8.73
N GLN A 51 -6.17 4.37 -9.84
CA GLN A 51 -6.07 3.10 -10.56
C GLN A 51 -4.60 2.67 -10.80
N GLY A 52 -4.23 1.50 -10.30
CA GLY A 52 -2.87 0.95 -10.40
C GLY A 52 -1.83 1.64 -9.51
N ARG A 53 -2.24 2.56 -8.63
CA ARG A 53 -1.36 3.40 -7.80
C ARG A 53 -1.59 3.18 -6.31
N VAL A 54 -2.10 2.02 -5.92
CA VAL A 54 -2.27 1.63 -4.52
C VAL A 54 -1.44 0.39 -4.20
N LEU A 55 -0.54 0.53 -3.23
CA LEU A 55 0.26 -0.57 -2.67
C LEU A 55 -0.23 -0.88 -1.26
N ILE A 56 -0.65 -2.13 -1.02
CA ILE A 56 -0.97 -2.61 0.32
C ILE A 56 0.24 -3.36 0.87
N VAL A 57 0.67 -2.98 2.06
CA VAL A 57 1.83 -3.54 2.74
C VAL A 57 1.37 -4.31 3.96
N ASP A 58 1.73 -5.58 4.02
CA ASP A 58 1.49 -6.45 5.17
C ASP A 58 2.24 -5.93 6.41
N PRO A 59 1.66 -6.01 7.62
CA PRO A 59 2.33 -5.55 8.84
C PRO A 59 3.70 -6.20 9.08
N ALA A 60 3.90 -7.45 8.64
CA ALA A 60 5.15 -8.19 8.78
C ALA A 60 6.27 -7.67 7.85
N VAL A 61 5.94 -6.85 6.85
CA VAL A 61 6.94 -6.20 6.01
C VAL A 61 7.57 -5.05 6.79
N GLU A 62 8.87 -5.16 7.07
CA GLU A 62 9.64 -4.07 7.66
C GLU A 62 9.87 -2.96 6.63
N LEU A 63 9.37 -1.77 6.93
CA LEU A 63 9.63 -0.55 6.18
C LEU A 63 10.86 0.13 6.75
N ALA A 64 11.92 0.21 5.96
CA ALA A 64 13.12 0.97 6.31
C ALA A 64 13.13 2.33 5.58
N VAL A 65 13.47 3.40 6.30
CA VAL A 65 13.82 4.66 5.67
C VAL A 65 15.27 4.54 5.21
N ILE A 66 15.48 4.57 3.91
CA ILE A 66 16.81 4.50 3.31
C ILE A 66 17.18 5.84 2.68
N SER A 67 18.45 6.21 2.81
CA SER A 67 19.03 7.34 2.08
C SER A 67 19.18 7.02 0.60
N ARG A 68 19.36 8.06 -0.23
CA ARG A 68 19.62 7.90 -1.66
C ARG A 68 20.87 7.05 -1.95
N GLY A 69 21.89 7.16 -1.11
CA GLY A 69 23.13 6.39 -1.23
C GLY A 69 22.92 4.90 -0.94
N GLU A 70 22.05 4.58 0.02
CA GLU A 70 21.67 3.20 0.33
C GLU A 70 20.77 2.60 -0.76
N ALA A 71 19.84 3.37 -1.32
CA ALA A 71 19.01 2.95 -2.43
C ALA A 71 19.83 2.54 -3.66
N LYS A 72 20.88 3.30 -4.01
CA LYS A 72 21.78 2.97 -5.11
C LYS A 72 22.47 1.61 -4.90
N LYS A 73 23.02 1.38 -3.70
CA LYS A 73 23.69 0.11 -3.35
C LYS A 73 22.76 -1.11 -3.43
N LEU A 74 21.46 -0.93 -3.17
CA LEU A 74 20.48 -2.01 -3.26
C LEU A 74 20.10 -2.35 -4.70
N LEU A 75 20.11 -1.36 -5.60
CA LEU A 75 19.87 -1.58 -7.03
C LEU A 75 21.04 -2.33 -7.68
N ASP A 76 22.27 -1.89 -7.41
CA ASP A 76 23.48 -2.50 -7.98
C ASP A 76 23.60 -4.00 -7.58
N LYS A 77 23.23 -4.35 -6.34
CA LYS A 77 23.24 -5.75 -5.86
C LYS A 77 22.22 -6.68 -6.53
N ARG A 78 21.17 -6.15 -7.18
CA ARG A 78 20.18 -6.95 -7.90
C ARG A 78 20.58 -7.27 -9.32
N GLU A 79 21.54 -6.55 -9.89
CA GLU A 79 22.07 -6.82 -11.24
C GLU A 79 23.20 -7.86 -11.23
N GLU A 80 23.78 -8.14 -10.05
CA GLU A 80 24.83 -9.14 -9.85
C GLU A 80 24.32 -10.54 -9.47
N ALA A 81 23.00 -10.72 -9.26
CA ALA A 81 22.36 -11.97 -8.83
C ALA A 81 21.44 -12.55 -9.91
#